data_AF-W9JWQ3-F1
#
_entry.id   AF-W9JWQ3-F1
#
_cell.length_a   1.000
_cell.length_b   1.000
_cell.length_c   1.000
_cell.angle_alpha   90.00
_cell.angle_beta   90.00
_cell.angle_gamma   90.00
#
_symmetry.space_group_name_H-M   'P 1'
#
loop_
_entity.id
_entity.type
_entity.pdbx_description
1 polymer ?
#
loop_
_entity_poly.entity_id
_entity_poly.type
_entity_poly.pdbx_seq_one_letter_code
_entity_poly.pdbx_strand_id
1 'polypeptide(L)'
;MNTTYAEGPLVFKANPEDLRGKGYYMYADQKWAGSPSGEFMEEQYQPYWTADVGNPDWQPINWTQKPDYNLSLGVIRHGHIWSLTTAEHAALRGTNLRSINIIPPKKRVYSIGESLDLEGMIVSARYSDGITDDELFEGYGGYSISGFDPRRKGKQAVKVSYSVVGITKTASFTVKVKH
;
A
#
# COMPACT_ATOMS: atom_id res chain seq x y z
N MET A 1 5.00 -16.33 27.87
CA MET A 1 5.23 -16.51 26.44
C MET A 1 6.51 -17.33 26.27
N ASN A 2 6.40 -18.64 26.02
CA ASN A 2 7.56 -19.51 25.72
C ASN A 2 7.65 -19.69 24.20
N THR A 3 7.89 -18.61 23.47
CA THR A 3 8.11 -18.67 22.03
C THR A 3 9.61 -18.75 21.80
N THR A 4 10.05 -19.77 21.08
CA THR A 4 11.43 -19.85 20.58
C THR A 4 11.39 -19.41 19.12
N TYR A 5 12.19 -18.39 18.78
CA TYR A 5 12.31 -17.91 17.41
C TYR A 5 13.13 -18.93 16.64
N ALA A 6 12.59 -19.44 15.54
CA ALA A 6 13.20 -20.55 14.82
C ALA A 6 14.31 -20.05 13.91
N GLU A 7 14.04 -19.09 13.01
CA GLU A 7 14.99 -18.65 11.98
C GLU A 7 14.53 -17.37 11.23
N GLY A 8 15.45 -16.80 10.43
CA GLY A 8 15.14 -15.86 9.34
C GLY A 8 14.54 -14.48 9.69
N PRO A 9 14.90 -13.77 10.79
CA PRO A 9 14.33 -12.46 11.04
C PRO A 9 14.71 -11.49 9.93
N LEU A 10 13.70 -10.83 9.34
CA LEU A 10 13.89 -9.78 8.36
C LEU A 10 13.26 -8.49 8.87
N VAL A 11 14.06 -7.43 8.89
CA VAL A 11 13.60 -6.08 9.23
C VAL A 11 13.58 -5.22 7.98
N PHE A 12 12.45 -4.58 7.72
CA PHE A 12 12.31 -3.61 6.65
C PHE A 12 11.52 -2.39 7.11
N LYS A 13 11.82 -1.25 6.47
CA LYS A 13 11.15 0.01 6.76
C LYS A 13 9.72 -0.02 6.21
N ALA A 14 8.77 0.51 6.97
CA ALA A 14 7.42 0.73 6.51
C ALA A 14 7.40 1.71 5.32
N ASN A 15 6.43 1.52 4.42
CA ASN A 15 6.20 2.47 3.34
C ASN A 15 5.84 3.85 3.92
N PRO A 16 6.16 4.96 3.23
CA PRO A 16 5.87 6.31 3.74
C PRO A 16 4.41 6.54 4.15
N GLU A 17 3.47 5.92 3.44
CA GLU A 17 2.01 6.02 3.65
C GLU A 17 1.41 4.80 4.37
N ASP A 18 2.23 4.04 5.11
CA ASP A 18 1.74 2.89 5.86
C ASP A 18 0.73 3.31 6.96
N LEU A 19 -0.35 2.54 7.13
CA LEU A 19 -1.41 2.82 8.11
C LEU A 19 -0.89 2.87 9.55
N ARG A 20 0.22 2.18 9.86
CA ARG A 20 0.87 2.22 11.18
C ARG A 20 1.85 3.38 11.33
N GLY A 21 1.97 4.22 10.32
CA GLY A 21 2.90 5.34 10.26
C GLY A 21 4.34 4.93 9.99
N LYS A 22 5.25 5.87 10.25
CA LYS A 22 6.69 5.63 10.09
C LYS A 22 7.18 4.61 11.12
N GLY A 23 7.86 3.58 10.65
CA GLY A 23 8.43 2.55 11.51
C GLY A 23 9.09 1.45 10.71
N TYR A 24 9.26 0.30 11.36
CA TYR A 24 9.87 -0.88 10.79
C TYR A 24 9.01 -2.10 11.11
N TYR A 25 8.89 -2.98 10.13
CA TYR A 25 8.37 -4.32 10.35
C TYR A 25 9.54 -5.26 10.58
N MET A 26 9.37 -6.17 11.53
CA MET A 26 10.16 -7.38 11.61
C MET A 26 9.24 -8.54 11.32
N TYR A 27 9.67 -9.43 10.46
CA TYR A 27 9.05 -10.72 10.31
C TYR A 27 10.02 -11.80 10.75
N ALA A 28 9.57 -12.67 11.63
CA ALA A 28 10.36 -13.78 12.13
C ALA A 28 9.51 -15.05 12.12
N ASP A 29 10.17 -16.19 11.89
CA ASP A 29 9.53 -17.47 12.09
C ASP A 29 9.33 -17.72 13.59
N GLN A 30 8.09 -18.05 13.97
CA GLN A 30 7.70 -18.28 15.33
C GLN A 30 7.21 -19.70 15.53
N LYS A 31 7.88 -20.42 16.44
CA LYS A 31 7.42 -21.71 16.95
C LYS A 31 6.66 -21.52 18.27
N TRP A 32 5.41 -21.95 18.33
CA TRP A 32 4.58 -21.91 19.53
C TRP A 32 4.95 -23.03 20.51
N ALA A 33 4.89 -22.77 21.82
CA ALA A 33 5.06 -23.80 22.83
C ALA A 33 3.96 -24.87 22.69
N GLY A 34 4.35 -26.13 22.43
CA GLY A 34 3.43 -27.25 22.27
C GLY A 34 2.95 -27.50 20.83
N SER A 35 3.53 -26.82 19.84
CA SER A 35 3.20 -27.07 18.42
C SER A 35 3.71 -28.46 17.99
N PRO A 36 2.83 -29.38 17.50
CA PRO A 36 3.24 -30.70 17.01
C PRO A 36 4.03 -30.59 15.70
N SER A 37 5.07 -31.41 15.57
CA SER A 37 5.94 -31.39 14.38
C SER A 37 5.27 -31.94 13.13
N GLY A 38 5.36 -31.21 12.01
CA GLY A 38 4.81 -31.53 10.69
C GLY A 38 3.43 -30.92 10.37
N GLU A 39 2.83 -30.13 11.27
CA GLU A 39 1.47 -29.58 11.11
C GLU A 39 1.47 -28.18 10.47
N PHE A 40 0.44 -27.82 9.69
CA PHE A 40 0.39 -26.55 8.95
C PHE A 40 0.31 -25.30 9.85
N MET A 41 0.08 -25.49 11.14
CA MET A 41 0.05 -24.45 12.18
C MET A 41 1.36 -24.35 12.97
N GLU A 42 2.38 -25.13 12.61
CA GLU A 42 3.60 -25.29 13.42
C GLU A 42 4.48 -24.02 13.46
N GLU A 43 4.61 -23.36 12.32
CA GLU A 43 5.63 -22.35 12.02
C GLU A 43 5.03 -21.34 11.03
N GLN A 44 4.73 -20.14 11.52
CA GLN A 44 4.18 -19.08 10.67
C GLN A 44 4.97 -17.81 10.88
N TYR A 45 5.28 -17.15 9.75
CA TYR A 45 5.92 -15.84 9.72
C TYR A 45 5.08 -14.83 10.50
N GLN A 46 5.56 -14.45 11.69
CA GLN A 46 4.87 -13.52 12.57
C GLN A 46 5.42 -12.10 12.33
N PRO A 47 4.56 -11.15 11.94
CA PRO A 47 4.94 -9.75 11.88
C PRO A 47 4.94 -9.10 13.27
N TYR A 48 5.91 -8.23 13.44
CA TYR A 48 6.09 -7.30 14.54
C TYR A 48 6.33 -5.91 13.98
N TRP A 49 6.03 -4.89 14.77
CA TRP A 49 6.24 -3.49 14.42
C TRP A 49 7.09 -2.82 15.49
N THR A 50 7.98 -1.90 15.08
CA THR A 50 8.60 -0.94 15.99
C THR A 50 8.73 0.45 15.36
N ALA A 51 8.74 1.50 16.20
CA ALA A 51 8.84 2.90 15.75
C ALA A 51 10.28 3.23 15.36
N ASP A 52 11.21 2.64 16.09
CA ASP A 52 12.63 2.95 16.05
C ASP A 52 13.43 1.67 16.26
N VAL A 53 14.20 1.28 15.24
CA VAL A 53 15.06 0.10 15.31
C VAL A 53 16.31 0.34 16.18
N GLY A 54 16.68 1.60 16.46
CA GLY A 54 17.80 1.95 17.34
C GLY A 54 17.50 1.74 18.83
N ASN A 55 16.23 1.81 19.22
CA ASN A 55 15.74 1.46 20.55
C ASN A 55 14.43 0.65 20.42
N PRO A 56 14.54 -0.62 20.00
CA PRO A 56 13.39 -1.37 19.53
C PRO A 56 12.44 -1.77 20.67
N ASP A 57 11.17 -1.40 20.50
CA ASP A 57 10.03 -1.96 21.22
C ASP A 57 9.17 -2.73 20.21
N TRP A 58 9.46 -4.03 20.03
CA TRP A 58 8.81 -4.87 19.03
C TRP A 58 7.44 -5.34 19.51
N GLN A 59 6.39 -4.77 18.92
CA GLN A 59 5.00 -5.11 19.24
C GLN A 59 4.46 -6.14 18.24
N PRO A 60 3.96 -7.31 18.69
CA PRO A 60 3.39 -8.32 17.79
C PRO A 60 2.12 -7.77 17.12
N ILE A 61 1.99 -7.99 15.81
CA ILE A 61 0.77 -7.62 15.08
C ILE A 61 -0.26 -8.75 15.20
N ASN A 62 -1.48 -8.38 15.61
CA ASN A 62 -2.59 -9.32 15.77
C ASN A 62 -2.92 -10.02 14.44
N TRP A 63 -3.23 -11.32 14.50
CA TRP A 63 -3.63 -12.15 13.37
C TRP A 63 -4.75 -11.56 12.51
N THR A 64 -5.73 -10.91 13.13
CA THR A 64 -6.84 -10.27 12.42
C THR A 64 -6.45 -8.99 11.67
N GLN A 65 -5.24 -8.48 11.92
CA GLN A 65 -4.69 -7.27 11.31
C GLN A 65 -3.53 -7.59 10.35
N LYS A 66 -3.29 -8.88 10.08
CA LYS A 66 -2.30 -9.29 9.08
C LYS A 66 -2.86 -9.02 7.68
N PRO A 67 -2.01 -8.66 6.72
CA PRO A 67 -2.43 -8.62 5.33
C PRO A 67 -3.02 -9.97 4.94
N ASP A 68 -4.20 -9.97 4.30
CA ASP A 68 -4.73 -11.18 3.68
C ASP A 68 -3.77 -11.58 2.56
N TYR A 69 -2.99 -12.63 2.77
CA TYR A 69 -2.12 -13.21 1.74
C TYR A 69 -2.97 -14.05 0.78
N ASN A 70 -3.98 -13.45 0.16
CA ASN A 70 -5.01 -14.11 -0.65
C ASN A 70 -4.45 -14.89 -1.86
N LEU A 71 -3.15 -14.75 -2.15
CA LEU A 71 -2.40 -15.45 -3.19
C LEU A 71 -1.36 -16.45 -2.65
N SER A 72 -1.18 -16.55 -1.33
CA SER A 72 -0.28 -17.51 -0.68
C SER A 72 -1.11 -18.65 -0.09
N LEU A 73 -1.57 -19.55 -0.94
CA LEU A 73 -2.30 -20.77 -0.52
C LEU A 73 -1.36 -21.85 0.09
N GLY A 74 -0.23 -21.45 0.67
CA GLY A 74 0.80 -22.36 1.19
C GLY A 74 1.34 -21.92 2.54
N VAL A 75 1.90 -22.87 3.28
CA VAL A 75 2.67 -22.60 4.52
C VAL A 75 3.96 -21.89 4.10
N ILE A 76 4.12 -20.62 4.46
CA ILE A 76 5.41 -19.92 4.30
C ILE A 76 6.37 -20.49 5.36
N ARG A 77 7.08 -21.57 4.99
CA ARG A 77 8.00 -22.28 5.89
C ARG A 77 9.36 -21.59 6.04
N HIS A 78 9.87 -20.97 4.98
CA HIS A 78 11.04 -20.07 5.04
C HIS A 78 11.01 -19.15 3.81
N GLY A 79 11.33 -17.86 3.97
CA GLY A 79 11.29 -16.91 2.86
C GLY A 79 11.81 -15.52 3.22
N HIS A 80 11.98 -14.68 2.21
CA HIS A 80 12.28 -13.26 2.41
C HIS A 80 11.03 -12.45 2.02
N ILE A 81 10.58 -11.57 2.89
CA ILE A 81 9.44 -10.69 2.64
C ILE A 81 9.94 -9.28 2.35
N TRP A 82 9.72 -8.74 1.16
CA TRP A 82 9.99 -7.33 0.91
C TRP A 82 8.68 -6.57 0.73
N SER A 83 8.57 -5.41 1.36
CA SER A 83 7.50 -4.46 1.03
C SER A 83 7.74 -3.91 -0.36
N LEU A 84 6.74 -4.06 -1.21
CA LEU A 84 6.69 -3.46 -2.53
C LEU A 84 5.50 -2.51 -2.57
N THR A 85 5.71 -1.35 -3.15
CA THR A 85 4.61 -0.51 -3.63
C THR A 85 3.92 -1.18 -4.80
N THR A 86 2.71 -0.73 -5.13
CA THR A 86 1.96 -1.24 -6.28
C THR A 86 2.74 -1.07 -7.59
N ALA A 87 3.43 0.07 -7.76
CA ALA A 87 4.27 0.31 -8.92
C ALA A 87 5.49 -0.64 -8.98
N GLU A 88 6.16 -0.89 -7.86
CA GLU A 88 7.30 -1.83 -7.80
C GLU A 88 6.85 -3.28 -8.04
N HIS A 89 5.68 -3.67 -7.52
CA HIS A 89 5.11 -4.99 -7.78
C HIS A 89 4.79 -5.17 -9.27
N ALA A 90 4.17 -4.18 -9.91
CA ALA A 90 3.95 -4.20 -11.36
C ALA A 90 5.28 -4.27 -12.15
N ALA A 91 6.29 -3.50 -11.74
CA ALA A 91 7.63 -3.54 -12.35
C ALA A 91 8.26 -4.94 -12.28
N LEU A 92 8.20 -5.59 -11.11
CA LEU A 92 8.75 -6.93 -10.90
C LEU A 92 8.04 -8.01 -11.72
N ARG A 93 6.75 -7.83 -11.98
CA ARG A 93 6.00 -8.71 -12.90
C ARG A 93 6.36 -8.50 -14.37
N GLY A 94 7.24 -7.53 -14.69
CA GLY A 94 7.63 -7.24 -16.06
C GLY A 94 6.49 -6.69 -16.93
N THR A 95 5.47 -6.11 -16.30
CA THR A 95 4.24 -5.69 -16.97
C THR A 95 4.22 -4.20 -17.26
N ASN A 96 3.58 -3.82 -18.36
CA ASN A 96 3.44 -2.43 -18.76
C ASN A 96 2.10 -1.85 -18.29
N LEU A 97 2.14 -0.64 -17.74
CA LEU A 97 0.95 0.13 -17.41
C LEU A 97 0.18 0.50 -18.69
N ARG A 98 -1.05 0.01 -18.83
CA ARG A 98 -1.90 0.26 -20.01
C ARG A 98 -2.74 1.51 -19.85
N SER A 99 -3.43 1.63 -18.73
CA SER A 99 -4.39 2.71 -18.46
C SER A 99 -4.59 2.91 -16.96
N ILE A 100 -5.02 4.11 -16.60
CA ILE A 100 -5.65 4.37 -15.31
C ILE A 100 -7.09 4.82 -15.51
N ASN A 101 -7.94 4.52 -14.54
CA ASN A 101 -9.32 4.99 -14.46
C ASN A 101 -9.55 5.72 -13.14
N ILE A 102 -10.49 6.67 -13.13
CA ILE A 102 -10.85 7.44 -11.94
C ILE A 102 -12.36 7.36 -11.74
N ILE A 103 -12.77 6.97 -10.54
CA ILE A 103 -14.08 7.33 -9.98
C ILE A 103 -13.87 8.66 -9.24
N PRO A 104 -14.47 9.78 -9.69
CA PRO A 104 -14.23 11.09 -9.08
C PRO A 104 -14.65 11.16 -7.60
N PRO A 105 -14.04 12.06 -6.79
CA PRO A 105 -14.43 12.25 -5.40
C PRO A 105 -15.89 12.67 -5.25
N LYS A 106 -16.46 12.43 -4.07
CA LYS A 106 -17.85 12.81 -3.74
C LYS A 106 -18.05 14.32 -3.86
N LYS A 107 -17.08 15.09 -3.35
CA LYS A 107 -17.09 16.56 -3.39
C LYS A 107 -16.38 17.06 -4.65
N ARG A 108 -17.05 17.92 -5.42
CA ARG A 108 -16.51 18.53 -6.65
C ARG A 108 -16.81 20.02 -6.79
N VAL A 109 -17.38 20.60 -5.73
CA VAL A 109 -17.70 22.03 -5.66
C VAL A 109 -17.13 22.56 -4.35
N TYR A 110 -16.35 23.62 -4.46
CA TYR A 110 -15.58 24.19 -3.35
C TYR A 110 -15.84 25.69 -3.25
N SER A 111 -15.73 26.24 -2.05
CA SER A 111 -15.62 27.68 -1.84
C SER A 111 -14.18 28.15 -2.10
N ILE A 112 -14.00 29.46 -2.34
CA ILE A 112 -12.64 29.99 -2.55
C ILE A 112 -11.77 29.78 -1.30
N GLY A 113 -10.53 29.34 -1.48
CA GLY A 113 -9.59 29.04 -0.40
C GLY A 113 -9.77 27.66 0.24
N GLU A 114 -10.81 26.92 -0.11
CA GLU A 114 -11.06 25.58 0.43
C GLU A 114 -10.11 24.54 -0.18
N SER A 115 -9.59 23.64 0.66
CA SER A 115 -8.68 22.58 0.23
C SER A 115 -9.40 21.50 -0.59
N LEU A 116 -8.66 20.85 -1.49
CA LEU A 116 -9.16 19.70 -2.26
C LEU A 116 -9.47 18.55 -1.31
N ASP A 117 -10.64 17.96 -1.48
CA ASP A 117 -11.10 16.81 -0.73
C ASP A 117 -11.28 15.64 -1.69
N LEU A 118 -10.49 14.59 -1.50
CA LEU A 118 -10.45 13.40 -2.34
C LEU A 118 -11.30 12.25 -1.78
N GLU A 119 -12.08 12.47 -0.72
CA GLU A 119 -12.88 11.43 -0.10
C GLU A 119 -13.82 10.74 -1.13
N GLY A 120 -13.73 9.41 -1.17
CA GLY A 120 -14.49 8.56 -2.09
C GLY A 120 -13.97 8.53 -3.53
N MET A 121 -12.83 9.17 -3.82
CA MET A 121 -12.13 8.96 -5.09
C MET A 121 -11.50 7.57 -5.10
N ILE A 122 -11.66 6.85 -6.21
CA ILE A 122 -10.98 5.57 -6.45
C ILE A 122 -10.17 5.70 -7.74
N VAL A 123 -8.90 5.32 -7.68
CA VAL A 123 -8.02 5.26 -8.84
C VAL A 123 -7.64 3.81 -9.07
N SER A 124 -7.85 3.31 -10.29
CA SER A 124 -7.48 1.93 -10.66
C SER A 124 -6.53 1.90 -11.85
N ALA A 125 -5.71 0.86 -11.94
CA ALA A 125 -4.75 0.65 -13.01
C ALA A 125 -4.92 -0.71 -13.67
N ARG A 126 -4.82 -0.74 -15.01
CA ARG A 126 -4.80 -1.98 -15.80
C ARG A 126 -3.43 -2.19 -16.43
N TYR A 127 -2.96 -3.43 -16.42
CA TYR A 127 -1.63 -3.79 -16.91
C TYR A 127 -1.69 -4.75 -18.09
N SER A 128 -0.55 -4.96 -18.76
CA SER A 128 -0.45 -5.77 -19.98
C SER A 128 -0.64 -7.27 -19.79
N ASP A 129 -0.51 -7.77 -18.56
CA ASP A 129 -0.71 -9.17 -18.19
C ASP A 129 -2.15 -9.48 -17.75
N GLY A 130 -3.06 -8.52 -17.89
CA GLY A 130 -4.48 -8.68 -17.56
C GLY A 130 -4.82 -8.41 -16.09
N ILE A 131 -3.84 -8.23 -15.22
CA ILE A 131 -4.09 -7.86 -13.81
C ILE A 131 -4.57 -6.40 -13.74
N THR A 132 -5.47 -6.16 -12.78
CA THR A 132 -5.97 -4.83 -12.42
C THR A 132 -5.71 -4.59 -10.95
N ASP A 133 -5.14 -3.43 -10.63
CA ASP A 133 -5.15 -2.91 -9.26
C ASP A 133 -6.36 -1.98 -9.14
N ASP A 134 -7.37 -2.41 -8.37
CA ASP A 134 -8.65 -1.72 -8.29
C ASP A 134 -8.62 -0.47 -7.40
N GLU A 135 -7.64 -0.36 -6.51
CA GLU A 135 -7.45 0.78 -5.62
C GLU A 135 -5.95 1.10 -5.47
N LEU A 136 -5.54 2.22 -6.06
CA LEU A 136 -4.24 2.84 -5.85
C LEU A 136 -4.34 3.89 -4.75
N PHE A 137 -3.25 4.09 -4.02
CA PHE A 137 -3.12 5.17 -3.04
C PHE A 137 -2.38 6.37 -3.64
N GLU A 138 -2.60 7.56 -3.10
CA GLU A 138 -1.80 8.74 -3.43
C GLU A 138 -0.42 8.62 -2.77
N GLY A 139 0.64 9.11 -3.43
CA GLY A 139 1.97 9.21 -2.84
C GLY A 139 2.98 8.18 -3.35
N TYR A 140 3.88 7.72 -2.47
CA TYR A 140 5.04 6.90 -2.87
C TYR A 140 4.62 5.57 -3.52
N GLY A 141 5.06 5.37 -4.77
CA GLY A 141 4.68 4.20 -5.58
C GLY A 141 3.20 4.13 -5.98
N GLY A 142 2.47 5.22 -5.75
CA GLY A 142 1.06 5.42 -6.08
C GLY A 142 0.86 6.55 -7.08
N TYR A 143 -0.35 7.11 -7.13
CA TYR A 143 -0.68 8.24 -8.01
C TYR A 143 -0.32 9.59 -7.38
N SER A 144 -0.32 10.64 -8.20
CA SER A 144 -0.14 12.04 -7.80
C SER A 144 -1.24 12.93 -8.39
N ILE A 145 -1.58 14.00 -7.68
CA ILE A 145 -2.61 14.97 -8.06
C ILE A 145 -2.01 16.32 -8.39
N SER A 146 -2.56 17.00 -9.41
CA SER A 146 -2.16 18.36 -9.80
C SER A 146 -3.30 19.13 -10.48
N GLY A 147 -3.14 20.44 -10.66
CA GLY A 147 -4.04 21.29 -11.45
C GLY A 147 -5.20 21.95 -10.69
N PHE A 148 -5.37 21.64 -9.40
CA PHE A 148 -6.30 22.36 -8.52
C PHE A 148 -5.63 23.60 -7.90
N ASP A 149 -6.27 24.76 -8.04
CA ASP A 149 -5.91 25.99 -7.33
C ASP A 149 -7.13 26.50 -6.54
N PRO A 150 -7.11 26.49 -5.20
CA PRO A 150 -8.25 26.90 -4.39
C PRO A 150 -8.58 28.39 -4.51
N ARG A 151 -7.68 29.22 -5.05
CA ARG A 151 -7.88 30.66 -5.25
C ARG A 151 -8.44 31.00 -6.62
N ARG A 152 -8.40 30.05 -7.56
CA ARG A 152 -8.89 30.25 -8.94
C ARG A 152 -10.35 29.83 -9.06
N LYS A 153 -11.23 30.81 -9.27
CA LYS A 153 -12.66 30.58 -9.49
C LYS A 153 -12.94 29.84 -10.80
N GLY A 154 -14.09 29.18 -10.87
CA GLY A 154 -14.58 28.52 -12.07
C GLY A 154 -14.25 27.03 -12.13
N LYS A 155 -14.48 26.43 -13.30
CA LYS A 155 -14.20 25.01 -13.53
C LYS A 155 -12.69 24.80 -13.64
N GLN A 156 -12.18 23.76 -12.98
CA GLN A 156 -10.79 23.37 -13.01
C GLN A 156 -10.68 21.87 -13.29
N ALA A 157 -9.74 21.48 -14.14
CA ALA A 157 -9.39 20.08 -14.36
C ALA A 157 -8.31 19.68 -13.35
N VAL A 158 -8.63 18.69 -12.53
CA VAL A 158 -7.69 18.05 -11.61
C VAL A 158 -7.12 16.83 -12.32
N LYS A 159 -5.81 16.78 -12.47
CA LYS A 159 -5.06 15.73 -13.18
C LYS A 159 -4.51 14.73 -12.18
N VAL A 160 -4.80 13.46 -12.42
CA VAL A 160 -4.23 12.29 -11.73
C VAL A 160 -3.16 11.69 -12.63
N SER A 161 -1.99 11.40 -12.07
CA SER A 161 -0.84 10.83 -12.80
C SER A 161 -0.26 9.65 -12.05
N TYR A 162 -0.09 8.52 -12.72
CA TYR A 162 0.50 7.29 -12.19
C TYR A 162 1.60 6.79 -13.12
N SER A 163 2.74 6.38 -12.55
CA SER A 163 3.91 5.96 -13.33
C SER A 163 4.45 4.63 -12.86
N VAL A 164 4.76 3.75 -13.82
CA VAL A 164 5.39 2.45 -13.59
C VAL A 164 6.52 2.29 -14.59
N VAL A 165 7.76 2.12 -14.11
CA VAL A 165 8.97 1.93 -14.93
C VAL A 165 9.05 2.93 -16.11
N GLY A 166 8.90 4.22 -15.81
CA GLY A 166 8.98 5.30 -16.81
C GLY A 166 7.76 5.46 -17.71
N ILE A 167 6.76 4.57 -17.65
CA ILE A 167 5.49 4.73 -18.35
C ILE A 167 4.53 5.49 -17.44
N THR A 168 4.13 6.70 -17.87
CA THR A 168 3.13 7.51 -17.17
C THR A 168 1.78 7.44 -17.88
N LYS A 169 0.71 7.23 -17.11
CA LYS A 169 -0.68 7.40 -17.56
C LYS A 169 -1.35 8.48 -16.72
N THR A 170 -2.25 9.21 -17.37
CA THR A 170 -2.93 10.33 -16.76
C THR A 170 -4.41 10.28 -17.06
N ALA A 171 -5.23 10.67 -16.11
CA ALA A 171 -6.65 10.89 -16.27
C ALA A 171 -7.04 12.12 -15.45
N SER A 172 -8.20 12.71 -15.72
CA SER A 172 -8.60 13.95 -15.05
C SER A 172 -10.08 13.94 -14.71
N PHE A 173 -10.43 14.66 -13.64
CA PHE A 173 -11.82 14.99 -13.31
C PHE A 173 -11.97 16.50 -13.16
N THR A 174 -13.21 16.99 -13.22
CA THR A 174 -13.49 18.42 -13.12
C THR A 174 -14.07 18.76 -11.75
N VAL A 175 -13.57 19.84 -11.16
CA VAL A 175 -14.12 20.50 -9.97
C VAL A 175 -14.51 21.94 -10.29
N LYS A 176 -15.28 22.59 -9.42
CA LYS A 176 -15.67 24.00 -9.56
C LYS A 176 -15.44 24.76 -8.25
N VAL A 177 -14.67 25.85 -8.31
CA VAL A 177 -14.54 26.81 -7.20
C VAL A 177 -15.57 27.92 -7.40
N LYS A 178 -16.44 28.10 -6.41
CA LYS A 178 -17.46 29.16 -6.36
C LYS A 178 -16.95 30.37 -5.59
N HIS A 179 -17.67 31.48 -5.76
CA HIS A 179 -17.47 32.68 -4.94
C HIS A 179 -17.78 32.40 -3.47
#